data_AF-A0A1G8DWX5-F1
#
_entry.id   AF-A0A1G8DWX5-F1
#
_cell.length_a   1.000
_cell.length_b   1.000
_cell.length_c   1.000
_cell.angle_alpha   90.00
_cell.angle_beta   90.00
_cell.angle_gamma   90.00
#
_symmetry.space_group_name_H-M   'P 1'
#
loop_
_entity.id
_entity.type
_entity.pdbx_description
1 polymer ?
#
loop_
_entity_poly.entity_id
_entity_poly.type
_entity_poly.pdbx_seq_one_letter_code
_entity_poly.pdbx_strand_id
1 'polypeptide(L)'
;MLSAVEAATDGRRQSVEEGIAILWPHVVRYCRARAADRAAHQVCLDVVRELPRIAEHRHVVREVYRVLGRSLAEIEDVPQGRVAGPLGRLDPDSREVITLRVIDGLSVRDTAAVLGLPVGKVLCIQHEAMRTL
;
A
#
# COMPACT_ATOMS: atom_id res chain seq x y z
N MET A 1 2.14 3.17 -11.15
CA MET A 1 1.40 1.93 -10.81
C MET A 1 0.74 1.30 -12.01
N LEU A 2 -0.09 2.00 -12.81
CA LEU A 2 -0.73 1.41 -13.99
C LEU A 2 0.27 0.88 -15.03
N SER A 3 1.33 1.63 -15.32
CA SER A 3 2.42 1.18 -16.19
C SER A 3 3.16 -0.06 -15.67
N ALA A 4 3.22 -0.26 -14.35
CA ALA A 4 3.81 -1.46 -13.76
C ALA A 4 2.94 -2.70 -13.98
N VAL A 5 1.63 -2.51 -14.03
CA VAL A 5 0.64 -3.57 -14.23
C VAL A 5 0.61 -3.99 -15.69
N GLU A 6 0.64 -3.01 -16.61
CA GLU A 6 0.79 -3.25 -18.06
C GLU A 6 2.08 -4.03 -18.37
N ALA A 7 3.18 -3.63 -17.73
CA ALA A 7 4.46 -4.30 -17.89
C ALA A 7 4.45 -5.75 -17.33
N ALA A 8 3.67 -6.00 -16.27
CA ALA A 8 3.52 -7.34 -15.71
C ALA A 8 2.64 -8.27 -16.58
N THR A 9 1.65 -7.73 -17.30
CA THR A 9 0.82 -8.54 -18.21
C THR A 9 1.57 -9.01 -19.45
N ASP A 10 2.61 -8.29 -19.85
CA ASP A 10 3.42 -8.61 -21.03
C ASP A 10 4.39 -9.79 -20.83
N GLY A 11 4.63 -10.22 -19.59
CA GLY A 11 5.41 -11.42 -19.25
C GLY A 11 6.91 -11.37 -19.58
N ARG A 12 7.40 -10.30 -20.21
CA ARG A 12 8.82 -10.11 -20.54
C ARG A 12 9.59 -9.71 -19.30
N ARG A 13 10.77 -10.29 -19.12
CA ARG A 13 11.66 -10.00 -17.98
C ARG A 13 11.91 -8.50 -17.78
N GLN A 14 12.19 -7.78 -18.87
CA GLN A 14 12.44 -6.34 -18.84
C GLN A 14 11.22 -5.53 -18.35
N SER A 15 10.02 -5.93 -18.79
CA SER A 15 8.77 -5.31 -18.36
C SER A 15 8.49 -5.57 -16.87
N VAL A 16 8.81 -6.76 -16.36
CA VAL A 16 8.74 -7.05 -14.92
C VAL A 16 9.72 -6.18 -14.12
N GLU A 17 10.95 -6.00 -14.60
CA GLU A 17 11.96 -5.15 -13.95
C GLU A 17 11.52 -3.67 -13.89
N GLU A 18 10.95 -3.15 -14.97
CA GLU A 18 10.34 -1.80 -15.00
C GLU A 18 9.16 -1.67 -14.02
N GLY A 19 8.29 -2.69 -13.98
CA GLY A 19 7.17 -2.72 -13.05
C GLY A 19 7.61 -2.73 -11.58
N ILE A 20 8.65 -3.50 -11.25
CA ILE A 20 9.27 -3.50 -9.93
C ILE A 20 9.82 -2.12 -9.58
N ALA A 21 10.54 -1.47 -10.50
CA ALA A 21 11.11 -0.14 -10.27
C ALA A 21 10.03 0.91 -9.92
N ILE A 22 8.85 0.80 -10.53
CA ILE A 22 7.69 1.65 -10.24
C ILE A 22 7.02 1.29 -8.92
N LEU A 23 6.88 0.00 -8.61
CA LEU A 23 6.15 -0.48 -7.43
C LEU A 23 6.96 -0.35 -6.14
N TRP A 24 8.28 -0.54 -6.21
CA TRP A 24 9.17 -0.61 -5.05
C TRP A 24 9.05 0.57 -4.08
N PRO A 25 9.02 1.84 -4.51
CA PRO A 25 8.87 2.97 -3.59
C PRO A 25 7.55 2.93 -2.81
N HIS A 26 6.46 2.46 -3.41
CA HIS A 26 5.17 2.32 -2.73
C HIS A 26 5.20 1.21 -1.68
N VAL A 27 5.77 0.04 -2.04
CA VAL A 27 5.91 -1.09 -1.10
C VAL A 27 6.75 -0.67 0.12
N VAL A 28 7.90 -0.03 -0.12
CA VAL A 28 8.79 0.41 0.96
C VAL A 28 8.11 1.42 1.88
N ARG A 29 7.40 2.41 1.33
CA ARG A 29 6.66 3.40 2.13
C ARG A 29 5.54 2.76 2.95
N TYR A 30 4.77 1.86 2.33
CA TYR A 30 3.70 1.12 2.98
C TYR A 30 4.19 0.26 4.16
N CYS A 31 5.28 -0.49 3.96
CA CYS A 31 5.90 -1.32 5.00
C CYS A 31 6.52 -0.46 6.12
N ARG A 32 7.19 0.64 5.78
CA ARG A 32 7.75 1.60 6.75
C ARG A 32 6.70 2.22 7.65
N ALA A 33 5.56 2.62 7.08
CA ALA A 33 4.45 3.16 7.84
C ALA A 33 3.83 2.16 8.84
N ARG A 34 4.19 0.87 8.71
CA ARG A 34 3.81 -0.22 9.63
C ARG A 34 4.99 -0.78 10.43
N ALA A 35 6.13 -0.10 10.38
CA ALA A 35 7.39 -0.52 11.02
C ALA A 35 7.79 -1.95 10.66
N ALA A 36 7.59 -2.29 9.39
CA ALA A 36 7.82 -3.60 8.82
C ALA A 36 8.77 -3.56 7.62
N ASP A 37 9.79 -2.69 7.66
CA ASP A 37 10.76 -2.46 6.57
C ASP A 37 11.35 -3.76 6.00
N ARG A 38 11.63 -4.74 6.86
CA ARG A 38 12.21 -6.02 6.46
C ARG A 38 11.26 -6.87 5.60
N ALA A 39 9.96 -6.62 5.68
CA ALA A 39 8.95 -7.30 4.87
C ALA A 39 8.85 -6.76 3.44
N ALA A 40 9.40 -5.57 3.14
CA ALA A 40 9.20 -4.90 1.87
C ALA A 40 9.62 -5.74 0.65
N HIS A 41 10.70 -6.52 0.76
CA HIS A 41 11.14 -7.37 -0.34
C HIS A 41 10.13 -8.49 -0.63
N GLN A 42 9.72 -9.24 0.40
CA GLN A 42 8.76 -10.33 0.27
C GLN A 42 7.41 -9.82 -0.25
N VAL A 43 6.91 -8.74 0.34
CA VAL A 43 5.67 -8.09 -0.07
C VAL A 43 5.73 -7.63 -1.54
N CYS A 44 6.87 -7.07 -1.99
CA CYS A 44 7.04 -6.68 -3.39
C CYS A 44 6.94 -7.89 -4.32
N LEU A 45 7.58 -9.01 -3.97
CA LEU A 45 7.52 -10.24 -4.78
C LEU A 45 6.09 -10.80 -4.86
N ASP A 46 5.36 -10.80 -3.74
CA ASP A 46 3.98 -11.29 -3.70
C ASP A 46 3.05 -10.42 -4.55
N VAL A 47 3.19 -9.09 -4.49
CA VAL A 47 2.45 -8.20 -5.39
C VAL A 47 2.80 -8.49 -6.85
N VAL A 48 4.08 -8.58 -7.20
CA VAL A 48 4.52 -8.84 -8.59
C VAL A 48 3.96 -10.16 -9.13
N ARG A 49 3.96 -11.22 -8.31
CA ARG A 49 3.37 -12.52 -8.66
C ARG A 49 1.87 -12.42 -8.94
N GLU A 50 1.18 -11.53 -8.26
CA GLU A 50 -0.27 -11.33 -8.42
C GLU A 50 -0.64 -10.25 -9.44
N LEU A 51 0.33 -9.45 -9.93
CA LEU A 51 0.07 -8.35 -10.87
C LEU A 51 -0.75 -8.76 -12.10
N PRO A 52 -0.51 -9.90 -12.77
CA PRO A 52 -1.34 -10.31 -13.90
C PRO A 52 -2.82 -10.47 -13.53
N ARG A 53 -3.09 -11.06 -12.35
CA ARG A 53 -4.45 -11.23 -11.82
C ARG A 53 -5.05 -9.90 -11.36
N ILE A 54 -4.26 -9.02 -10.77
CA ILE A 54 -4.66 -7.66 -10.38
C ILE A 54 -5.06 -6.86 -11.62
N ALA A 55 -4.37 -7.04 -12.76
CA ALA A 55 -4.65 -6.34 -14.01
C ALA A 55 -6.08 -6.59 -14.55
N GLU A 56 -6.66 -7.75 -14.24
CA GLU A 56 -8.03 -8.12 -14.63
C GLU A 56 -9.10 -7.34 -13.85
N HIS A 57 -8.73 -6.67 -12.75
CA HIS A 57 -9.69 -5.98 -11.90
C HIS A 57 -9.92 -4.54 -12.32
N ARG A 58 -11.17 -4.08 -12.21
CA ARG A 58 -11.57 -2.69 -12.48
C ARG A 58 -10.81 -1.65 -11.65
N HIS A 59 -10.43 -2.00 -10.42
CA HIS A 59 -9.78 -1.08 -9.48
C HIS A 59 -8.36 -1.56 -9.13
N VAL A 60 -7.47 -1.53 -10.11
CA VAL A 60 -6.08 -2.03 -9.99
C VAL A 60 -5.36 -1.53 -8.74
N VAL A 61 -5.41 -0.22 -8.45
CA VAL A 61 -4.77 0.37 -7.26
C VAL A 61 -5.30 -0.26 -5.98
N ARG A 62 -6.62 -0.41 -5.86
CA ARG A 62 -7.27 -1.05 -4.71
C ARG A 62 -6.73 -2.46 -4.50
N GLU A 63 -6.66 -3.22 -5.57
CA GLU A 63 -6.21 -4.60 -5.52
C GLU A 63 -4.74 -4.73 -5.14
N VAL A 64 -3.87 -3.83 -5.62
CA VAL A 64 -2.46 -3.80 -5.19
C VAL A 64 -2.37 -3.55 -3.68
N TYR A 65 -3.04 -2.54 -3.12
CA TYR A 65 -2.97 -2.27 -1.68
C TYR A 65 -3.64 -3.35 -0.83
N ARG A 66 -4.68 -4.02 -1.35
CA ARG A 66 -5.25 -5.19 -0.70
C ARG A 66 -4.24 -6.34 -0.60
N VAL A 67 -3.47 -6.59 -1.67
CA VAL A 67 -2.39 -7.59 -1.65
C VAL A 67 -1.26 -7.16 -0.72
N LEU A 68 -0.86 -5.88 -0.73
CA LEU A 68 0.14 -5.35 0.21
C LEU A 68 -0.26 -5.61 1.67
N GLY A 69 -1.48 -5.26 2.05
CA GLY A 69 -1.99 -5.46 3.41
C GLY A 69 -2.08 -6.93 3.80
N ARG A 70 -2.61 -7.77 2.90
CA ARG A 70 -2.72 -9.21 3.14
C ARG A 70 -1.35 -9.89 3.25
N SER A 71 -0.47 -9.71 2.27
CA SER A 71 0.88 -10.30 2.27
C SER A 71 1.64 -9.88 3.53
N LEU A 72 1.56 -8.60 3.92
CA LEU A 72 2.21 -8.14 5.14
C LEU A 72 1.65 -8.79 6.42
N ALA A 73 0.34 -9.05 6.47
CA ALA A 73 -0.31 -9.71 7.61
C ALA A 73 0.01 -11.22 7.69
N GLU A 74 0.35 -11.85 6.55
CA GLU A 74 0.74 -13.27 6.47
C GLU A 74 2.20 -13.51 6.88
N ILE A 75 3.06 -12.49 6.87
CA ILE A 75 4.45 -12.64 7.26
C ILE A 75 4.53 -12.70 8.79
N GLU A 76 4.64 -13.92 9.31
CA GLU A 76 4.96 -14.19 10.71
C GLU A 76 6.33 -13.61 11.10
N ASP A 77 6.48 -13.22 12.37
CA ASP A 77 7.77 -12.84 12.96
C ASP A 77 8.46 -11.61 12.35
N VAL A 78 7.72 -10.75 11.64
CA VAL A 78 8.20 -9.37 11.44
C VAL A 78 8.05 -8.66 12.79
N PRO A 79 9.15 -8.27 13.47
CA PRO A 79 9.01 -7.42 14.63
C PRO A 79 8.34 -6.14 14.16
N GLN A 80 7.06 -5.98 14.50
CA GLN A 80 6.36 -4.73 14.32
C GLN A 80 7.06 -3.73 15.22
N GLY A 81 8.03 -3.00 14.67
CA GLY A 81 8.67 -1.92 15.39
C GLY A 81 7.59 -0.92 15.83
N ARG A 82 7.90 -0.06 16.79
CA ARG A 82 7.06 1.12 16.94
C ARG A 82 7.32 2.04 15.76
N VAL A 83 6.27 2.38 15.03
CA VAL A 83 6.32 3.46 14.06
C VAL A 83 6.78 4.71 14.81
N ALA A 84 7.94 5.24 14.44
CA ALA A 84 8.53 6.38 15.12
C ALA A 84 7.91 7.70 14.66
N GLY A 85 8.11 8.75 15.45
CA GLY A 85 7.70 10.11 15.09
C GLY A 85 6.18 10.32 15.07
N PRO A 86 5.69 11.30 14.28
CA PRO A 86 4.28 11.71 14.28
C PRO A 86 3.28 10.57 14.01
N LEU A 87 3.59 9.67 13.07
CA LEU A 87 2.72 8.53 12.72
C LEU A 87 2.55 7.54 13.88
N GLY A 88 3.52 7.47 14.79
CA GLY A 88 3.46 6.62 15.99
C GLY A 88 2.39 7.05 17.00
N ARG A 89 1.91 8.31 16.93
CA ARG A 89 0.83 8.82 17.81
C ARG A 89 -0.57 8.46 17.31
N LEU A 90 -0.69 8.10 16.05
CA LEU A 90 -1.98 7.75 15.44
C LEU A 90 -2.38 6.32 15.79
N ASP A 91 -3.67 6.09 15.96
CA ASP A 91 -4.24 4.74 15.96
C ASP A 91 -4.04 4.06 14.59
N PRO A 92 -4.17 2.72 14.50
CA PRO A 92 -3.91 1.99 13.26
C PRO A 92 -4.72 2.47 12.06
N ASP A 93 -6.00 2.80 12.23
CA ASP A 93 -6.90 3.19 11.14
C ASP A 93 -6.54 4.60 10.63
N SER A 94 -6.30 5.54 11.53
CA SER A 94 -5.82 6.89 11.20
C SER A 94 -4.48 6.86 10.50
N ARG A 95 -3.55 6.03 10.99
CA ARG A 95 -2.22 5.86 10.37
C ARG A 95 -2.34 5.31 8.97
N GLU A 96 -3.25 4.35 8.75
CA GLU A 96 -3.47 3.77 7.45
C GLU A 96 -4.06 4.78 6.46
N VAL A 97 -5.05 5.58 6.87
CA VAL A 97 -5.59 6.67 6.04
C VAL A 97 -4.49 7.66 5.65
N ILE A 98 -3.65 8.10 6.59
CA ILE A 98 -2.54 9.03 6.30
C ILE A 98 -1.49 8.41 5.39
N THR A 99 -1.17 7.12 5.59
CA THR A 99 -0.23 6.41 4.73
C THR A 99 -0.71 6.42 3.28
N LEU A 100 -1.94 6.00 3.05
CA LEU A 100 -2.49 5.94 1.70
C LEU A 100 -2.64 7.34 1.09
N ARG A 101 -3.16 8.31 1.84
CA ARG A 101 -3.50 9.66 1.31
C ARG A 101 -2.30 10.58 1.14
N VAL A 102 -1.36 10.57 2.08
CA VAL A 102 -0.28 11.56 2.16
C VAL A 102 1.04 10.95 1.72
N ILE A 103 1.38 9.77 2.22
CA ILE A 103 2.67 9.14 1.93
C ILE A 103 2.69 8.53 0.52
N ASP A 104 1.61 7.85 0.14
CA ASP A 104 1.48 7.22 -1.17
C ASP A 104 0.63 8.02 -2.18
N GLY A 105 -0.01 9.10 -1.73
CA GLY A 105 -0.70 10.06 -2.60
C GLY A 105 -1.98 9.54 -3.26
N LEU A 106 -2.60 8.48 -2.74
CA LEU A 106 -3.86 7.95 -3.28
C LEU A 106 -4.97 8.98 -3.14
N SER A 107 -5.91 9.01 -4.09
CA SER A 107 -7.11 9.86 -3.97
C SER A 107 -7.99 9.41 -2.81
N VAL A 108 -8.85 10.30 -2.29
CA VAL A 108 -9.79 9.93 -1.22
C VAL A 108 -10.73 8.79 -1.63
N ARG A 109 -11.09 8.72 -2.92
CA ARG A 109 -11.94 7.66 -3.46
C ARG A 109 -11.19 6.33 -3.52
N ASP A 110 -9.93 6.34 -3.92
CA ASP A 110 -9.11 5.12 -3.95
C ASP A 110 -8.82 4.63 -2.52
N THR A 111 -8.48 5.54 -1.60
CA THR A 111 -8.33 5.20 -0.18
C THR A 111 -9.62 4.59 0.39
N ALA A 112 -10.77 5.19 0.13
CA ALA A 112 -12.07 4.64 0.52
C ALA A 112 -12.30 3.23 -0.03
N ALA A 113 -11.97 3.01 -1.31
CA ALA A 113 -12.10 1.71 -1.95
C ALA A 113 -11.13 0.65 -1.38
N VAL A 114 -9.90 1.04 -1.04
CA VAL A 114 -8.90 0.19 -0.37
C VAL A 114 -9.37 -0.22 1.01
N LEU A 115 -9.83 0.75 1.82
CA LEU A 115 -10.21 0.51 3.22
C LEU A 115 -11.62 -0.05 3.38
N GLY A 116 -12.41 -0.13 2.30
CA GLY A 116 -13.82 -0.52 2.38
C GLY A 116 -14.66 0.47 3.19
N LEU A 117 -14.27 1.74 3.21
CA LEU A 117 -14.93 2.80 4.00
C LEU A 117 -15.66 3.78 3.07
N PRO A 118 -16.74 4.45 3.54
CA PRO A 118 -17.31 5.59 2.84
C PRO A 118 -16.30 6.74 2.72
N VAL A 119 -16.34 7.48 1.61
CA VAL A 119 -15.49 8.67 1.38
C VAL A 119 -15.59 9.67 2.52
N GLY A 120 -16.80 9.93 3.03
CA GLY A 120 -17.01 10.84 4.16
C GLY A 120 -16.29 10.37 5.43
N LYS A 121 -16.28 9.05 5.71
CA LYS A 121 -15.57 8.50 6.87
C LYS A 121 -14.05 8.64 6.71
N VAL A 122 -13.51 8.42 5.51
CA VAL A 122 -12.09 8.66 5.22
C VAL A 122 -11.70 10.12 5.46
N LEU A 123 -12.54 11.09 5.05
CA LEU A 123 -12.29 12.51 5.28
C LEU A 123 -12.31 12.86 6.78
N CYS A 124 -13.24 12.30 7.55
CA CYS A 124 -13.28 12.50 9.01
C CYS A 124 -12.02 11.94 9.68
N ILE A 125 -11.65 10.69 9.37
CA ILE A 125 -10.43 10.07 9.91
C ILE A 125 -9.19 10.88 9.51
N GLN A 126 -9.09 11.31 8.25
CA GLN A 126 -7.99 12.15 7.79
C GLN A 126 -7.93 13.47 8.57
N HIS A 127 -9.06 14.15 8.76
CA HIS A 127 -9.11 15.41 9.50
C HIS A 127 -8.69 15.23 10.96
N GLU A 128 -9.18 14.18 11.63
CA GLU A 128 -8.82 13.85 13.00
C GLU A 128 -7.33 13.51 13.13
N ALA A 129 -6.82 12.66 12.25
CA ALA A 129 -5.41 12.29 12.22
C ALA A 129 -4.49 13.50 12.05
N MET A 130 -4.85 14.42 11.14
CA MET A 130 -4.08 15.66 10.90
C MET A 130 -4.06 16.62 12.10
N ARG A 131 -5.01 16.49 13.04
CA ARG A 131 -5.01 17.27 14.30
C ARG A 131 -4.10 16.67 15.38
N THR A 132 -3.78 15.38 15.24
CA THR A 132 -2.92 14.62 16.19
C THR A 132 -1.43 14.64 15.77
N LEU A 133 -1.16 14.91 14.48
CA LEU A 133 0.18 15.11 13.93
C LEU A 133 0.75 16.47 14.31
#